data_AF-A0A7H9CIE3-F1
#
_entry.id   AF-A0A7H9CIE3-F1
#
_cell.length_a   1.000
_cell.length_b   1.000
_cell.length_c   1.000
_cell.angle_alpha   90.00
_cell.angle_beta   90.00
_cell.angle_gamma   90.00
#
_symmetry.space_group_name_H-M   'P 1'
#
loop_
_entity.id
_entity.type
_entity.pdbx_description
1 polymer ?
#
loop_
_entity_poly.entity_id
_entity_poly.type
_entity_poly.pdbx_seq_one_letter_code
_entity_poly.pdbx_strand_id
1 'polypeptide(L)'
;MKKGFTMIELIFVIVILGVLASVAIPRLAATRDDAEVSKAATNLATAISDITAYYTAQGEFQTDGSFDKMTSAVTKNGQLKVKGDKVCTTIKLEGGNVNNQQTSNAAKIKFTITGSNDPVCKQLQKLSGIKSMCGQDNDLTDNTECAIQVGGSGVKF
;
A
#
# COMPACT_ATOMS: atom_id res chain seq x y z
N MET A 1 13.74 -38.05 -45.28
CA MET A 1 13.07 -38.69 -44.12
C MET A 1 13.31 -37.81 -42.90
N LYS A 2 12.27 -37.20 -42.32
CA LYS A 2 12.41 -36.43 -41.08
C LYS A 2 12.54 -37.44 -39.92
N LYS A 3 13.65 -37.40 -39.18
CA LYS A 3 13.79 -38.17 -37.94
C LYS A 3 12.77 -37.60 -36.94
N GLY A 4 11.80 -38.42 -36.52
CA GLY A 4 10.86 -38.06 -35.46
C GLY A 4 11.58 -38.00 -34.12
N PHE A 5 11.11 -37.11 -33.24
CA PHE A 5 11.54 -37.08 -31.84
C PHE A 5 11.16 -38.41 -31.19
N THR A 6 12.07 -39.01 -30.43
CA THR A 6 11.77 -40.28 -29.74
C THR A 6 10.88 -40.01 -28.51
N MET A 7 10.05 -41.00 -28.15
CA MET A 7 9.23 -40.86 -26.93
C MET A 7 10.11 -40.69 -25.67
N ILE A 8 11.27 -41.33 -25.64
CA ILE A 8 12.19 -41.26 -24.50
C ILE A 8 12.81 -39.87 -24.32
N GLU A 9 13.14 -39.17 -25.41
CA GLU A 9 13.63 -37.79 -25.34
C GLU A 9 12.55 -36.85 -24.77
N LEU A 10 11.28 -37.04 -25.17
CA LEU A 10 10.18 -36.23 -24.66
C LEU A 10 9.95 -36.45 -23.16
N ILE A 11 10.05 -37.70 -22.69
CA ILE A 11 9.93 -38.04 -21.26
C ILE A 11 11.07 -37.41 -20.45
N PHE A 12 12.31 -37.43 -20.94
CA PHE A 12 13.43 -36.84 -20.21
C PHE A 12 13.27 -35.32 -20.07
N VAL A 13 12.76 -34.64 -21.11
CA VAL A 13 12.49 -33.19 -21.07
C VAL A 13 11.45 -32.84 -20.02
N ILE A 14 10.32 -33.56 -19.96
CA ILE A 14 9.27 -33.25 -18.96
C ILE A 14 9.76 -33.52 -17.53
N VAL A 15 10.61 -34.52 -17.31
CA VAL A 15 11.19 -34.82 -15.99
C VAL A 15 12.10 -33.68 -15.54
N ILE A 16 13.01 -33.22 -16.40
CA ILE A 16 13.87 -32.08 -16.09
C ILE A 16 13.06 -30.82 -15.81
N LEU A 17 12.06 -30.51 -16.65
CA LEU A 17 11.18 -29.37 -16.45
C LEU A 17 10.38 -29.48 -15.14
N GLY A 18 9.94 -30.68 -14.76
CA GLY A 18 9.28 -30.92 -13.48
C GLY A 18 10.16 -30.60 -12.28
N VAL A 19 11.42 -31.05 -12.29
CA VAL A 19 12.38 -30.76 -11.22
C VAL A 19 12.66 -29.25 -11.13
N LEU A 20 12.95 -28.60 -12.26
CA LEU A 20 13.20 -27.16 -12.29
C LEU A 20 11.99 -26.34 -11.83
N ALA A 21 10.78 -26.72 -12.27
CA ALA A 21 9.55 -26.04 -11.89
C ALA A 21 9.29 -26.12 -10.37
N SER A 22 9.55 -27.27 -9.74
CA SER A 22 9.33 -27.44 -8.30
C SER A 22 10.14 -26.47 -7.43
N VAL A 23 11.34 -26.09 -7.86
CA VAL A 23 12.21 -25.13 -7.16
C VAL A 23 11.91 -23.68 -7.59
N ALA A 24 11.59 -23.47 -8.87
CA ALA A 24 11.38 -22.13 -9.42
C ALA A 24 10.06 -21.49 -8.96
N ILE A 25 8.97 -22.26 -8.90
CA ILE A 25 7.63 -21.75 -8.52
C ILE A 25 7.60 -21.11 -7.13
N PRO A 26 8.08 -21.74 -6.03
CA PRO A 26 8.02 -21.13 -4.70
C PRO A 26 8.88 -19.88 -4.60
N ARG A 27 10.06 -19.85 -5.26
CA ARG A 27 10.90 -18.65 -5.30
C ARG A 27 10.23 -17.51 -6.03
N LEU A 28 9.63 -17.77 -7.20
CA LEU A 28 8.93 -16.76 -7.96
C LEU A 28 7.72 -16.20 -7.19
N ALA A 29 6.99 -17.05 -6.46
CA ALA A 29 5.89 -16.60 -5.62
C ALA A 29 6.37 -15.63 -4.52
N ALA A 30 7.46 -15.94 -3.82
CA ALA A 30 8.03 -15.07 -2.80
C ALA A 30 8.50 -13.73 -3.39
N THR A 31 9.20 -13.74 -4.53
CA THR A 31 9.66 -12.50 -5.19
C THR A 31 8.50 -11.61 -5.64
N ARG A 32 7.38 -12.21 -6.08
CA ARG A 32 6.18 -11.46 -6.43
C ARG A 32 5.54 -10.80 -5.21
N ASP A 33 5.47 -11.52 -4.09
CA ASP A 33 4.96 -10.98 -2.82
C ASP A 33 5.85 -9.83 -2.32
N ASP A 34 7.18 -9.98 -2.35
CA ASP A 34 8.12 -8.92 -1.95
C ASP A 34 8.02 -7.67 -2.85
N ALA A 35 7.89 -7.85 -4.16
CA ALA A 35 7.70 -6.75 -5.10
C ALA A 35 6.37 -6.00 -4.83
N GLU A 36 5.34 -6.73 -4.44
CA GLU A 36 4.05 -6.17 -4.09
C GLU A 36 4.09 -5.37 -2.79
N VAL A 37 4.81 -5.85 -1.78
CA VAL A 37 5.08 -5.12 -0.54
C VAL A 37 5.81 -3.81 -0.85
N SER A 38 6.86 -3.85 -1.68
CA SER A 38 7.60 -2.65 -2.06
C SER A 38 6.71 -1.65 -2.80
N LYS A 39 5.89 -2.12 -3.74
CA LYS A 39 4.94 -1.28 -4.48
C LYS A 39 3.93 -0.62 -3.54
N ALA A 40 3.37 -1.39 -2.60
CA ALA A 40 2.41 -0.89 -1.63
C ALA A 40 3.04 0.18 -0.73
N ALA A 41 4.28 -0.04 -0.26
CA ALA A 41 5.01 0.93 0.54
C ALA A 41 5.26 2.24 -0.22
N THR A 42 5.73 2.16 -1.47
CA THR A 42 5.93 3.33 -2.32
C THR A 42 4.62 4.06 -2.58
N ASN A 43 3.55 3.34 -2.94
CA ASN A 43 2.25 3.94 -3.18
C ASN A 43 1.69 4.64 -1.94
N LEU A 44 1.85 4.06 -0.75
CA LEU A 44 1.43 4.69 0.50
C LEU A 44 2.20 6.00 0.77
N ALA A 45 3.52 5.98 0.58
CA ALA A 45 4.36 7.17 0.75
C ALA A 45 4.00 8.26 -0.26
N THR A 46 3.82 7.89 -1.53
CA THR A 46 3.35 8.80 -2.59
C THR A 46 1.98 9.38 -2.25
N ALA A 47 1.02 8.56 -1.82
CA ALA A 47 -0.31 9.02 -1.44
C ALA A 47 -0.27 10.07 -0.33
N ILE A 48 0.50 9.80 0.74
CA ILE A 48 0.65 10.74 1.85
C ILE A 48 1.32 12.05 1.40
N SER A 49 2.37 11.95 0.59
CA SER A 49 3.07 13.12 0.03
C SER A 49 2.15 13.95 -0.85
N ASP A 50 1.42 13.32 -1.76
CA ASP A 50 0.48 13.97 -2.68
C ASP A 50 -0.65 14.68 -1.95
N ILE A 51 -1.26 14.01 -0.95
CA ILE A 51 -2.32 14.61 -0.12
C ILE A 51 -1.78 15.80 0.67
N THR A 52 -0.56 15.69 1.23
CA THR A 52 0.08 16.79 1.97
C THR A 52 0.38 17.97 1.06
N ALA A 53 0.89 17.70 -0.15
CA ALA A 53 1.14 18.73 -1.16
C ALA A 53 -0.15 19.41 -1.61
N TYR A 54 -1.22 18.64 -1.83
CA TYR A 54 -2.53 19.16 -2.17
C TYR A 54 -3.06 20.10 -1.08
N TYR A 55 -3.02 19.67 0.18
CA TYR A 55 -3.45 20.49 1.31
C TYR A 55 -2.60 21.77 1.43
N THR A 56 -1.30 21.70 1.18
CA THR A 56 -0.41 22.87 1.19
C THR A 56 -0.75 23.86 0.06
N ALA A 57 -1.16 23.36 -1.11
CA ALA A 57 -1.50 24.18 -2.25
C ALA A 57 -2.91 24.81 -2.17
N GLN A 58 -3.89 24.06 -1.66
CA GLN A 58 -5.29 24.49 -1.62
C GLN A 58 -5.73 25.04 -0.26
N GLY A 59 -4.99 24.78 0.82
CA GLY A 59 -5.35 25.16 2.19
C GLY A 59 -6.47 24.31 2.81
N GLU A 60 -7.09 23.43 2.03
CA GLU A 60 -8.14 22.52 2.44
C GLU A 60 -7.99 21.14 1.78
N PHE A 61 -8.66 20.14 2.36
CA PHE A 61 -8.77 18.83 1.74
C PHE A 61 -9.90 18.83 0.71
N GLN A 62 -9.87 17.86 -0.20
CA GLN A 62 -10.95 17.68 -1.14
C GLN A 62 -12.28 17.38 -0.43
N THR A 63 -13.36 18.05 -0.85
CA THR A 63 -14.67 18.05 -0.18
C THR A 63 -15.63 16.99 -0.70
N ASP A 64 -15.30 16.30 -1.80
CA ASP A 64 -16.11 15.20 -2.35
C ASP A 64 -15.82 13.84 -1.70
N GLY A 65 -14.93 13.80 -0.70
CA GLY A 65 -14.51 12.57 -0.03
C GLY A 65 -13.72 11.62 -0.94
N SER A 66 -13.39 12.04 -2.16
CA SER A 66 -12.62 11.26 -3.13
C SER A 66 -11.15 11.64 -3.08
N PHE A 67 -10.31 10.61 -3.11
CA PHE A 67 -8.86 10.78 -3.23
C PHE A 67 -8.39 10.99 -4.67
N ASP A 68 -9.25 10.80 -5.69
CA ASP A 68 -8.89 10.86 -7.12
C ASP A 68 -8.23 12.18 -7.54
N LYS A 69 -8.61 13.28 -6.90
CA LYS A 69 -8.09 14.63 -7.19
C LYS A 69 -6.84 14.98 -6.38
N MET A 70 -6.52 14.18 -5.37
CA MET A 70 -5.35 14.39 -4.51
C MET A 70 -4.22 13.44 -4.89
N THR A 71 -4.52 12.18 -5.17
CA THR A 71 -3.50 11.17 -5.49
C THR A 71 -4.07 10.04 -6.34
N SER A 72 -3.23 9.48 -7.22
CA SER A 72 -3.56 8.28 -8.01
C SER A 72 -3.02 6.99 -7.38
N ALA A 73 -2.33 7.07 -6.25
CA ALA A 73 -1.68 5.92 -5.62
C ALA A 73 -2.64 5.06 -4.77
N VAL A 74 -3.83 5.56 -4.45
CA VAL A 74 -4.90 4.86 -3.72
C VAL A 74 -6.22 4.92 -4.48
N THR A 75 -7.18 4.09 -4.07
CA THR A 75 -8.54 4.16 -4.64
C THR A 75 -9.26 5.45 -4.25
N LYS A 76 -10.39 5.73 -4.90
CA LYS A 76 -11.31 6.83 -4.57
C LYS A 76 -11.65 6.92 -3.08
N ASN A 77 -11.68 5.79 -2.39
CA ASN A 77 -12.03 5.66 -0.98
C ASN A 77 -10.81 5.72 -0.05
N GLY A 78 -9.64 6.08 -0.56
CA GLY A 78 -8.39 6.14 0.20
C GLY A 78 -7.80 4.77 0.52
N GLN A 79 -8.22 3.71 -0.18
CA GLN A 79 -7.76 2.36 0.12
C GLN A 79 -6.53 2.01 -0.70
N LEU A 80 -5.48 1.56 -0.02
CA LEU A 80 -4.33 0.90 -0.63
C LEU A 80 -4.66 -0.57 -0.84
N LYS A 81 -4.79 -0.97 -2.10
CA LYS A 81 -5.08 -2.35 -2.49
C LYS A 81 -3.81 -3.08 -2.91
N VAL A 82 -3.69 -4.33 -2.48
CA VAL A 82 -2.68 -5.29 -2.89
C VAL A 82 -3.35 -6.59 -3.34
N LYS A 83 -2.64 -7.38 -4.13
CA LYS A 83 -2.88 -8.78 -4.47
C LYS A 83 -4.33 -9.12 -4.82
N GLY A 84 -4.84 -8.54 -5.90
CA GLY A 84 -6.21 -8.81 -6.36
C GLY A 84 -7.26 -8.18 -5.45
N ASP A 85 -7.15 -6.86 -5.24
CA ASP A 85 -8.13 -6.01 -4.55
C ASP A 85 -8.21 -6.13 -3.02
N LYS A 86 -7.24 -6.77 -2.37
CA LYS A 86 -7.20 -6.84 -0.91
C LYS A 86 -6.75 -5.52 -0.33
N VAL A 87 -7.53 -4.95 0.58
CA VAL A 87 -7.19 -3.69 1.25
C VAL A 87 -6.14 -4.00 2.32
N CYS A 88 -5.01 -3.30 2.32
CA CYS A 88 -4.04 -3.33 3.42
C CYS A 88 -4.15 -2.10 4.32
N THR A 89 -4.49 -0.95 3.75
CA THR A 89 -4.49 0.33 4.48
C THR A 89 -5.61 1.21 3.95
N THR A 90 -6.29 1.90 4.84
CA THR A 90 -7.32 2.88 4.50
C THR A 90 -6.88 4.24 5.02
N ILE A 91 -6.77 5.22 4.12
CA ILE A 91 -6.49 6.61 4.43
C ILE A 91 -7.80 7.34 4.66
N LYS A 92 -7.88 8.09 5.75
CA LYS A 92 -8.97 8.99 6.13
C LYS A 92 -8.40 10.37 6.42
N LEU A 93 -9.15 11.40 6.10
CA LEU A 93 -8.77 12.78 6.37
C LEU A 93 -9.62 13.28 7.53
N GLU A 94 -8.98 13.87 8.54
CA GLU A 94 -9.64 14.46 9.70
C GLU A 94 -9.06 15.85 9.96
N GLY A 95 -9.86 16.78 10.49
CA GLY A 95 -9.38 18.15 10.71
C GLY A 95 -9.41 19.00 9.42
N GLY A 96 -9.62 20.31 9.55
CA GLY A 96 -9.85 21.19 8.40
C GLY A 96 -11.26 21.06 7.81
N ASN A 97 -11.44 21.51 6.55
CA ASN A 97 -12.66 21.30 5.78
C ASN A 97 -12.58 19.94 5.08
N VAL A 98 -13.31 18.96 5.59
CA VAL A 98 -13.47 17.63 4.99
C VAL A 98 -14.96 17.42 4.79
N ASN A 99 -15.41 17.15 3.57
CA ASN A 99 -16.83 16.96 3.26
C ASN A 99 -17.76 18.13 3.69
N ASN A 100 -17.36 19.40 3.47
CA ASN A 100 -18.10 20.59 3.93
C ASN A 100 -18.32 20.66 5.46
N GLN A 101 -17.57 19.89 6.25
CA GLN A 101 -17.56 19.99 7.70
C GLN A 101 -16.24 20.61 8.14
N GLN A 102 -16.29 21.91 8.40
CA GLN A 102 -15.18 22.66 8.97
C GLN A 102 -15.03 22.27 10.44
N THR A 103 -13.92 21.58 10.74
CA THR A 103 -13.56 21.26 12.12
C THR A 103 -12.41 22.17 12.56
N SER A 104 -12.50 22.74 13.76
CA SER A 104 -11.44 23.59 14.35
C SER A 104 -10.16 22.83 14.70
N ASN A 105 -10.10 21.54 14.36
CA ASN A 105 -8.96 20.67 14.61
C ASN A 105 -7.92 20.80 13.50
N ALA A 106 -6.65 20.67 13.89
CA ALA A 106 -5.53 20.55 12.98
C ALA A 106 -5.79 19.49 11.91
N ALA A 107 -5.54 19.83 10.64
CA ALA A 107 -5.66 18.93 9.51
C ALA A 107 -4.68 17.75 9.67
N LYS A 108 -5.21 16.53 9.64
CA LYS A 108 -4.52 15.27 9.87
C LYS A 108 -4.88 14.27 8.77
N ILE A 109 -3.86 13.65 8.21
CA ILE A 109 -3.99 12.45 7.37
C ILE A 109 -3.90 11.26 8.32
N LYS A 110 -5.02 10.58 8.53
CA LYS A 110 -5.04 9.30 9.22
C LYS A 110 -4.91 8.17 8.23
N PHE A 111 -4.13 7.16 8.55
CA PHE A 111 -4.22 5.89 7.84
C PHE A 111 -4.35 4.76 8.86
N THR A 112 -5.32 3.89 8.61
CA THR A 112 -5.60 2.72 9.43
C THR A 112 -5.13 1.50 8.66
N ILE A 113 -4.32 0.66 9.30
CA ILE A 113 -3.96 -0.62 8.69
C ILE A 113 -5.09 -1.61 8.90
N THR A 114 -5.62 -2.15 7.80
CA THR A 114 -6.77 -3.04 7.78
C THR A 114 -6.38 -4.20 6.88
N GLY A 115 -6.12 -5.39 7.41
CA GLY A 115 -5.81 -6.56 6.56
C GLY A 115 -4.77 -7.54 7.09
N SER A 116 -4.73 -7.85 8.39
CA SER A 116 -3.73 -8.79 8.94
C SER A 116 -3.95 -10.27 8.62
N ASN A 117 -4.74 -10.62 7.60
CA ASN A 117 -4.80 -12.01 7.14
C ASN A 117 -3.87 -12.28 5.95
N ASP A 118 -3.41 -11.24 5.26
CA ASP A 118 -2.54 -11.38 4.09
C ASP A 118 -1.05 -11.25 4.43
N PRO A 119 -0.19 -12.13 3.88
CA PRO A 119 1.25 -12.10 4.14
C PRO A 119 1.88 -10.78 3.68
N VAL A 120 1.42 -10.23 2.55
CA VAL A 120 1.88 -8.94 2.01
C VAL A 120 1.55 -7.79 2.97
N CYS A 121 0.32 -7.70 3.49
CA CYS A 121 -0.05 -6.63 4.43
C CYS A 121 0.71 -6.76 5.75
N LYS A 122 0.96 -7.99 6.23
CA LYS A 122 1.80 -8.24 7.42
C LYS A 122 3.26 -7.82 7.22
N GLN A 123 3.81 -8.05 6.03
CA GLN A 123 5.17 -7.60 5.70
C GLN A 123 5.23 -6.07 5.61
N LEU A 124 4.21 -5.45 5.00
CA LEU A 124 4.08 -4.00 4.92
C LEU A 124 4.07 -3.35 6.31
N GLN A 125 3.29 -3.90 7.25
CA GLN A 125 3.20 -3.47 8.65
C GLN A 125 4.55 -3.46 9.40
N LYS A 126 5.47 -4.34 9.01
CA LYS A 126 6.78 -4.51 9.65
C LYS A 126 7.87 -3.63 9.05
N LEU A 127 7.60 -2.96 7.93
CA LEU A 127 8.59 -2.08 7.31
C LEU A 127 8.86 -0.87 8.22
N SER A 128 10.14 -0.67 8.54
CA SER A 128 10.62 0.45 9.37
C SER A 128 10.21 1.81 8.80
N GLY A 129 10.16 1.94 7.47
CA GLY A 129 9.69 3.16 6.80
C GLY A 129 8.27 3.54 7.23
N ILE A 130 7.33 2.61 7.12
CA ILE A 130 5.91 2.88 7.42
C ILE A 130 5.70 3.09 8.92
N LYS A 131 6.44 2.35 9.73
CA LYS A 131 6.49 2.54 11.18
C LYS A 131 6.95 3.95 11.58
N SER A 132 8.04 4.43 10.96
CA SER A 132 8.54 5.79 11.20
C SER A 132 7.57 6.87 10.71
N MET A 133 6.87 6.65 9.60
CA MET A 133 5.81 7.53 9.11
C MET A 133 4.62 7.60 10.08
N CYS A 134 4.36 6.50 10.80
CA CYS A 134 3.31 6.42 11.80
C CYS A 134 3.72 6.99 13.17
N GLY A 135 5.01 7.30 13.38
CA GLY A 135 5.54 7.69 14.69
C GLY A 135 5.45 6.58 15.75
N GLN A 136 5.40 5.31 15.32
CA GLN A 136 5.31 4.16 16.22
C GLN A 136 6.67 3.50 16.39
N ASP A 137 6.97 3.04 17.61
CA ASP A 137 8.18 2.26 17.92
C ASP A 137 7.93 0.75 17.98
N ASN A 138 6.71 0.30 17.70
CA ASN A 138 6.35 -1.11 17.59
C ASN A 138 5.85 -1.49 16.18
N ASP A 139 5.75 -2.78 15.90
CA ASP A 139 5.11 -3.30 14.68
C ASP A 139 3.66 -2.81 14.61
N LEU A 140 3.21 -2.40 13.42
CA LEU A 140 1.86 -1.92 13.23
C LEU A 140 0.90 -3.13 13.22
N THR A 141 -0.05 -3.18 14.15
CA THR A 141 -1.07 -4.23 14.21
C THR A 141 -2.33 -3.84 13.44
N ASP A 142 -3.26 -4.77 13.26
CA ASP A 142 -4.60 -4.44 12.76
C ASP A 142 -5.23 -3.28 13.54
N ASN A 143 -5.88 -2.38 12.81
CA ASN A 143 -6.52 -1.18 13.33
C ASN A 143 -5.57 -0.17 13.99
N THR A 144 -4.25 -0.31 13.80
CA THR A 144 -3.33 0.77 14.20
C THR A 144 -3.65 2.02 13.40
N GLU A 145 -3.97 3.09 14.10
CA GLU A 145 -4.21 4.40 13.52
C GLU A 145 -2.91 5.21 13.54
N CYS A 146 -2.48 5.61 12.36
CA CYS A 146 -1.34 6.48 12.16
C CYS A 146 -1.86 7.84 11.74
N ALA A 147 -1.48 8.91 12.45
CA ALA A 147 -1.95 10.26 12.16
C ALA A 147 -0.76 11.18 11.84
N ILE A 148 -0.79 11.78 10.66
CA ILE A 148 0.20 12.77 10.21
C ILE A 148 -0.50 14.13 10.18
N GLN A 149 -0.05 15.07 11.01
CA GLN A 149 -0.57 16.43 11.00
C GLN A 149 0.04 17.23 9.85
N VAL A 150 -0.79 17.77 8.97
CA VAL A 150 -0.39 18.57 7.79
C VAL A 150 -0.71 20.05 7.94
N GLY A 151 -1.60 20.43 8.86
CA GLY A 151 -1.99 21.83 9.10
C GLY A 151 -2.34 22.12 10.56
N GLY A 152 -2.38 23.39 10.94
CA GLY A 152 -2.94 23.83 12.22
C GLY A 152 -1.99 23.95 13.42
N SER A 153 -0.67 24.02 13.23
CA SER A 153 0.18 24.62 14.27
C SER A 153 0.09 26.14 14.15
N GLY A 154 -1.05 26.70 14.58
CA GLY A 154 -1.17 28.14 14.73
C GLY A 154 -0.08 28.63 15.68
N VAL A 155 0.90 29.35 15.15
CA VAL A 155 1.63 30.33 15.95
C VAL A 155 0.55 31.32 16.38
N LYS A 156 0.17 31.26 17.66
CA LYS A 156 -0.63 32.33 18.26
C LYS A 156 0.27 33.56 18.29
N PHE A 157 -0.02 34.55 17.46
CA PHE A 157 0.46 35.92 17.69
C PHE A 157 -0.38 36.54 18.80
#